data_AF-A0A2A4TUU5-F1
#
_entry.id   AF-A0A2A4TUU5-F1
#
_cell.length_a   1.000
_cell.length_b   1.000
_cell.length_c   1.000
_cell.angle_alpha   90.00
_cell.angle_beta   90.00
_cell.angle_gamma   90.00
#
_symmetry.space_group_name_H-M   'P 1'
#
loop_
_entity.id
_entity.type
_entity.pdbx_description
1 polymer ?
#
loop_
_entity_poly.entity_id
_entity_poly.type
_entity_poly.pdbx_seq_one_letter_code
_entity_poly.pdbx_strand_id
1 'polypeptide(L)'
;MQSCDECPGSTQCSGYNLHFVLVKVYDFYQSGKTNKFDILFSLDEDDEQLLERYTQNVERACWTKAALLAIVEILTQLSKSGDLGGGKDLESVVFDTIKRARDAFSSFPWHLEELVEQAPDLYAQIQEQCPDDDLCAQLSKRTFIKICKSIAYS
;
A
#
# COMPACT_ATOMS: atom_id res chain seq x y z
N MET A 1 1.60 1.71 25.32
CA MET A 1 1.32 1.42 23.90
C MET A 1 1.23 2.76 23.22
N GLN A 2 2.26 3.18 22.51
CA GLN A 2 2.16 4.37 21.65
C GLN A 2 1.26 3.95 20.50
N SER A 3 -0.01 4.34 20.57
CA SER A 3 -0.98 4.02 19.54
C SER A 3 -0.47 4.59 18.21
N CYS A 4 -0.54 3.79 17.15
CA CYS A 4 -0.28 4.25 15.78
C CYS A 4 -1.19 5.43 15.36
N ASP A 5 -2.18 5.78 16.20
CA ASP A 5 -3.12 6.91 16.11
C ASP A 5 -2.91 8.00 17.18
N GLU A 6 -2.12 7.77 18.24
CA GLU A 6 -1.84 8.79 19.27
C GLU A 6 -0.72 9.72 18.84
N CYS A 7 -1.11 10.84 18.25
CA CYS A 7 -0.20 11.87 17.79
C CYS A 7 -0.60 13.23 18.39
N PRO A 8 0.30 13.96 19.07
CA PRO A 8 0.05 15.34 19.48
C PRO A 8 0.08 16.22 18.23
N GLY A 9 -1.06 16.28 17.53
CA GLY A 9 -1.19 16.88 16.21
C GLY A 9 -1.35 15.80 15.14
N SER A 10 -2.52 15.77 14.50
CA SER A 10 -3.06 14.74 13.61
C SER A 10 -2.25 14.39 12.34
N THR A 11 -1.01 14.88 12.20
CA THR A 11 -0.13 14.69 11.02
C THR A 11 1.14 13.89 11.31
N GLN A 12 1.41 13.52 12.57
CA GLN A 12 2.68 12.90 13.00
C GLN A 12 2.62 11.39 13.24
N CYS A 13 1.62 10.70 12.69
CA CYS A 13 1.44 9.28 12.96
C CYS A 13 2.34 8.43 12.07
N SER A 14 3.07 7.48 12.68
CA SER A 14 4.08 6.67 11.99
C SER A 14 3.51 5.94 10.77
N GLY A 15 2.30 5.38 10.88
CA GLY A 15 1.63 4.72 9.75
C GLY A 15 1.34 5.66 8.57
N TYR A 16 0.94 6.90 8.84
CA TYR A 16 0.66 7.92 7.82
C TYR A 16 1.92 8.55 7.23
N ASN A 17 3.07 8.46 7.88
CA ASN A 17 4.31 8.98 7.30
C ASN A 17 5.08 7.88 6.54
N LEU A 18 5.05 6.65 7.06
CA LEU A 18 5.72 5.51 6.43
C LEU A 18 5.07 5.06 5.12
N HIS A 19 3.79 5.33 4.88
CA HIS A 19 3.15 4.91 3.62
C HIS A 19 3.77 5.58 2.39
N PHE A 20 4.19 6.85 2.47
CA PHE A 20 4.86 7.55 1.37
C PHE A 20 6.16 6.83 0.95
N VAL A 21 6.93 6.36 1.94
CA VAL A 21 8.13 5.56 1.69
C VAL A 21 7.76 4.23 1.03
N LEU A 22 6.68 3.58 1.47
CA LEU A 22 6.22 2.32 0.86
C LEU A 22 5.71 2.51 -0.57
N VAL A 23 5.07 3.64 -0.91
CA VAL A 23 4.70 3.97 -2.30
C VAL A 23 5.96 4.08 -3.17
N LYS A 24 6.99 4.82 -2.72
CA LYS A 24 8.27 4.91 -3.44
C LYS A 24 8.97 3.54 -3.58
N VAL A 25 8.94 2.72 -2.54
CA VAL A 25 9.45 1.33 -2.57
C VAL A 25 8.74 0.51 -3.66
N TYR A 26 7.42 0.65 -3.78
CA TYR A 26 6.65 0.00 -4.83
C TYR A 26 7.07 0.48 -6.22
N ASP A 27 7.26 1.78 -6.43
CA ASP A 27 7.68 2.33 -7.72
C ASP A 27 9.09 1.85 -8.12
N PHE A 28 10.02 1.81 -7.17
CA PHE A 28 11.34 1.23 -7.40
C PHE A 28 11.25 -0.26 -7.75
N TYR A 29 10.43 -1.02 -7.05
CA TYR A 29 10.20 -2.43 -7.36
C TYR A 29 9.59 -2.61 -8.75
N GLN A 30 8.61 -1.79 -9.13
CA GLN A 30 8.01 -1.78 -10.46
C GLN A 30 9.01 -1.44 -11.56
N SER A 31 9.97 -0.55 -11.31
CA SER A 31 11.04 -0.22 -12.25
C SER A 31 12.14 -1.30 -12.38
N GLY A 32 12.03 -2.40 -11.63
CA GLY A 32 12.92 -3.55 -11.71
C GLY A 32 13.96 -3.64 -10.59
N LYS A 33 13.96 -2.71 -9.62
CA LYS A 33 14.82 -2.81 -8.43
C LYS A 33 14.17 -3.73 -7.42
N THR A 34 14.53 -5.00 -7.43
CA THR A 34 13.94 -6.02 -6.53
C THR A 34 14.79 -6.32 -5.30
N ASN A 35 16.05 -5.87 -5.30
CA ASN A 35 16.95 -6.02 -4.15
C ASN A 35 16.64 -4.96 -3.09
N LYS A 36 16.44 -5.40 -1.84
CA LYS A 36 16.17 -4.54 -0.68
C LYS A 36 17.18 -3.40 -0.55
N PHE A 37 18.48 -3.68 -0.68
CA PHE A 37 19.51 -2.67 -0.52
C PHE A 37 19.46 -1.65 -1.65
N ASP A 38 19.27 -2.10 -2.89
CA ASP A 38 19.15 -1.19 -4.04
C ASP A 38 17.93 -0.26 -3.91
N ILE A 39 16.81 -0.77 -3.39
CA ILE A 39 15.63 0.05 -3.09
C ILE A 39 15.97 1.08 -2.00
N LEU A 40 16.56 0.65 -0.88
CA LEU A 40 16.91 1.55 0.22
C LEU A 40 17.93 2.61 -0.20
N PHE A 41 18.94 2.26 -0.98
CA PHE A 41 19.91 3.22 -1.54
C PHE A 41 19.34 4.16 -2.60
N SER A 42 18.13 3.88 -3.09
CA SER A 42 17.44 4.74 -4.05
C SER A 42 16.50 5.74 -3.38
N LEU A 43 16.26 5.59 -2.08
CA LEU A 43 15.53 6.56 -1.29
C LEU A 43 16.35 7.85 -1.14
N ASP A 44 15.66 8.97 -1.06
CA ASP A 44 16.31 10.27 -0.84
C ASP A 44 16.58 10.52 0.65
N GLU A 45 17.31 11.58 0.96
CA GLU A 45 17.68 11.93 2.34
C GLU A 45 16.43 12.19 3.22
N ASP A 46 15.34 12.68 2.63
CA ASP A 46 14.08 12.92 3.35
C ASP A 46 13.38 11.59 3.71
N ASP A 47 13.38 10.61 2.80
CA ASP A 47 12.87 9.26 3.03
C ASP A 47 13.68 8.51 4.11
N GLU A 48 15.02 8.64 4.06
CA GLU A 48 15.89 8.06 5.08
C GLU A 48 15.62 8.68 6.45
N GLN A 49 15.44 10.00 6.52
CA GLN A 49 15.04 10.68 7.77
C GLN A 49 13.67 10.23 8.28
N LEU A 50 12.69 10.02 7.39
CA LEU A 50 11.39 9.47 7.76
C LEU A 50 11.51 8.04 8.30
N LEU A 51 12.33 7.20 7.66
CA LEU A 51 12.62 5.87 8.15
C LEU A 51 13.29 5.95 9.51
N GLU A 52 14.38 6.69 9.69
CA GLU A 52 15.06 6.79 11.00
C GLU A 52 14.13 7.29 12.11
N ARG A 53 13.32 8.31 11.82
CA ARG A 53 12.40 8.93 12.78
C ARG A 53 11.24 8.01 13.17
N TYR A 54 10.74 7.22 12.24
CA TYR A 54 9.52 6.42 12.42
C TYR A 54 9.77 4.89 12.34
N THR A 55 11.02 4.43 12.37
CA THR A 55 11.34 2.99 12.51
C THR A 55 11.76 2.62 13.94
N GLN A 56 12.36 3.54 14.69
CA GLN A 56 12.78 3.28 16.06
C GLN A 56 11.55 3.02 16.95
N ASN A 57 11.42 1.78 17.43
CA ASN A 57 10.34 1.31 18.32
C ASN A 57 8.92 1.30 17.71
N VAL A 58 8.80 1.32 16.39
CA VAL A 58 7.47 1.27 15.77
C VAL A 58 6.92 -0.15 15.74
N GLU A 59 5.74 -0.31 16.34
CA GLU A 59 5.02 -1.58 16.40
C GLU A 59 4.65 -2.07 14.98
N ARG A 60 4.65 -3.39 14.79
CA ARG A 60 4.22 -4.07 13.55
C ARG A 60 2.88 -3.55 13.02
N ALA A 61 1.97 -3.16 13.92
CA ALA A 61 0.67 -2.59 13.57
C ALA A 61 0.80 -1.32 12.72
N CYS A 62 1.78 -0.45 12.98
CA CYS A 62 1.93 0.80 12.24
C CYS A 62 2.50 0.55 10.83
N TRP A 63 3.39 -0.44 10.67
CA TRP A 63 3.87 -0.90 9.36
C TRP A 63 2.77 -1.52 8.52
N THR A 64 1.90 -2.28 9.18
CA THR A 64 0.71 -2.85 8.54
C THR A 64 -0.20 -1.73 8.06
N LYS A 65 -0.53 -0.76 8.93
CA LYS A 65 -1.32 0.42 8.54
C LYS A 65 -0.68 1.18 7.37
N ALA A 66 0.63 1.42 7.42
CA ALA A 66 1.36 2.07 6.34
C ALA A 66 1.26 1.31 5.01
N ALA A 67 1.43 -0.01 5.05
CA ALA A 67 1.34 -0.86 3.86
C ALA A 67 -0.08 -0.84 3.26
N LEU A 68 -1.10 -0.90 4.10
CA LEU A 68 -2.50 -0.83 3.67
C LEU A 68 -2.82 0.54 3.05
N LEU A 69 -2.38 1.65 3.67
CA LEU A 69 -2.52 3.00 3.10
C LEU A 69 -1.78 3.15 1.76
N ALA A 70 -0.57 2.61 1.66
CA ALA A 70 0.20 2.65 0.42
C ALA A 70 -0.51 1.88 -0.71
N ILE A 71 -1.10 0.71 -0.43
CA ILE A 71 -1.89 -0.05 -1.42
C ILE A 71 -3.08 0.76 -1.93
N VAL A 72 -3.81 1.45 -1.04
CA VAL A 72 -4.92 2.34 -1.44
C VAL A 72 -4.39 3.42 -2.38
N GLU A 73 -3.33 4.12 -1.97
CA GLU A 73 -2.76 5.20 -2.78
C GLU A 73 -2.31 4.73 -4.16
N ILE A 74 -1.58 3.61 -4.24
CA ILE A 74 -1.11 3.03 -5.52
C ILE A 74 -2.29 2.72 -6.44
N LEU A 75 -3.34 2.08 -5.92
CA LEU A 75 -4.54 1.77 -6.72
C LEU A 75 -5.27 3.03 -7.19
N THR A 76 -5.37 4.04 -6.32
CA THR A 76 -5.96 5.34 -6.67
C THR A 76 -5.13 6.09 -7.72
N GLN A 77 -3.80 6.04 -7.64
CA GLN A 77 -2.90 6.64 -8.64
C GLN A 77 -3.03 5.95 -10.00
N LEU A 78 -3.08 4.61 -10.04
CA LEU A 78 -3.33 3.84 -11.26
C LEU A 78 -4.69 4.18 -11.89
N SER A 79 -5.70 4.45 -11.07
CA SER A 79 -6.99 4.94 -11.57
C SER A 79 -6.86 6.30 -12.24
N LYS A 80 -6.10 7.22 -11.64
CA LYS A 80 -5.91 8.58 -12.18
C LYS A 80 -5.09 8.61 -13.46
N SER A 81 -4.12 7.71 -13.62
CA SER A 81 -3.25 7.69 -14.80
C SER A 81 -3.95 7.15 -16.05
N GLY A 82 -5.14 6.56 -15.92
CA GLY A 82 -5.85 5.93 -17.05
C GLY A 82 -5.18 4.64 -17.54
N ASP A 83 -4.15 4.14 -16.85
CA ASP A 83 -3.45 2.89 -17.19
C ASP A 83 -4.33 1.64 -17.03
N LEU A 84 -5.52 1.81 -16.45
CA LEU A 84 -6.57 0.78 -16.39
C LEU A 84 -7.30 0.60 -17.73
N GLY A 85 -7.19 1.54 -18.67
CA GLY A 85 -7.94 1.57 -19.94
C GLY A 85 -7.37 0.71 -21.08
N GLY A 86 -6.30 -0.05 -20.85
CA GLY A 86 -5.54 -0.77 -21.87
C GLY A 86 -6.09 -2.14 -22.29
N GLY A 87 -7.40 -2.39 -22.20
CA GLY A 87 -8.02 -3.67 -22.60
C GLY A 87 -7.64 -4.89 -21.74
N LYS A 88 -6.90 -4.69 -20.65
CA LYS A 88 -6.67 -5.70 -19.61
C LYS A 88 -7.84 -5.72 -18.64
N ASP A 89 -8.21 -6.90 -18.19
CA ASP A 89 -9.22 -7.09 -17.15
C ASP A 89 -8.83 -6.35 -15.87
N LEU A 90 -9.70 -5.46 -15.38
CA LEU A 90 -9.48 -4.65 -14.18
C LEU A 90 -9.14 -5.53 -12.98
N GLU A 91 -9.81 -6.68 -12.83
CA GLU A 91 -9.54 -7.62 -11.74
C GLU A 91 -8.08 -8.12 -11.77
N SER A 92 -7.56 -8.42 -12.97
CA SER A 92 -6.17 -8.84 -13.16
C SER A 92 -5.19 -7.73 -12.83
N VAL A 93 -5.49 -6.48 -13.20
CA VAL A 93 -4.61 -5.34 -12.89
C VAL A 93 -4.56 -5.11 -11.38
N VAL A 94 -5.70 -5.10 -10.70
CA VAL A 94 -5.77 -4.96 -9.24
C VAL A 94 -5.05 -6.11 -8.55
N PHE A 95 -5.23 -7.35 -9.02
CA PHE A 95 -4.52 -8.52 -8.51
C PHE A 95 -3.00 -8.37 -8.64
N ASP A 96 -2.50 -8.04 -9.83
CA ASP A 96 -1.07 -7.90 -10.09
C ASP A 96 -0.44 -6.76 -9.28
N THR A 97 -1.16 -5.63 -9.12
CA THR A 97 -0.73 -4.49 -8.32
C THR A 97 -0.60 -4.87 -6.84
N ILE A 98 -1.64 -5.47 -6.23
CA ILE A 98 -1.58 -5.85 -4.81
C ILE A 98 -0.53 -6.94 -4.58
N LYS A 99 -0.39 -7.89 -5.52
CA LYS A 99 0.64 -8.93 -5.44
C LYS A 99 2.04 -8.32 -5.49
N ARG A 100 2.26 -7.36 -6.38
CA ARG A 100 3.53 -6.65 -6.47
C ARG A 100 3.82 -5.81 -5.23
N ALA A 101 2.82 -5.12 -4.69
CA ALA A 101 2.94 -4.40 -3.42
C ALA A 101 3.34 -5.35 -2.29
N ARG A 102 2.71 -6.53 -2.20
CA ARG A 102 3.13 -7.58 -1.25
C ARG A 102 4.60 -7.95 -1.40
N ASP A 103 5.04 -8.21 -2.63
CA ASP A 103 6.42 -8.61 -2.89
C ASP A 103 7.41 -7.49 -2.55
N ALA A 104 7.09 -6.25 -2.92
CA ALA A 104 7.89 -5.06 -2.60
C ALA A 104 7.99 -4.83 -1.08
N PHE A 105 6.90 -5.08 -0.34
CA PHE A 105 6.83 -4.83 1.11
C PHE A 105 7.32 -6.01 1.95
N SER A 106 7.66 -7.15 1.33
CA SER A 106 8.12 -8.37 2.01
C SER A 106 9.31 -8.18 2.96
N SER A 107 10.11 -7.14 2.72
CA SER A 107 11.27 -6.78 3.53
C SER A 107 10.98 -5.93 4.77
N PHE A 108 9.72 -5.50 4.94
CA PHE A 108 9.24 -4.65 6.04
C PHE A 108 8.37 -5.47 7.00
N PRO A 109 8.32 -5.10 8.29
CA PRO A 109 7.63 -5.89 9.31
C PRO A 109 6.12 -5.57 9.33
N TRP A 110 5.42 -5.79 8.22
CA TRP A 110 3.96 -5.69 8.11
C TRP A 110 3.30 -7.08 8.22
N HIS A 111 2.03 -7.14 8.63
CA HIS A 111 1.29 -8.39 8.80
C HIS A 111 0.35 -8.62 7.61
N LEU A 112 0.67 -9.60 6.76
CA LEU A 112 -0.09 -9.85 5.53
C LEU A 112 -1.54 -10.31 5.80
N GLU A 113 -1.81 -10.98 6.91
CA GLU A 113 -3.17 -11.45 7.25
C GLU A 113 -4.15 -10.28 7.45
N GLU A 114 -3.65 -9.13 7.93
CA GLU A 114 -4.44 -7.90 8.09
C GLU A 114 -4.92 -7.35 6.75
N LEU A 115 -4.25 -7.68 5.63
CA LEU A 115 -4.77 -7.35 4.29
C LEU A 115 -6.15 -7.96 4.06
N VAL A 116 -6.41 -9.15 4.60
CA VAL A 116 -7.70 -9.85 4.47
C VAL A 116 -8.73 -9.30 5.45
N GLU A 117 -8.32 -9.07 6.69
CA GLU A 117 -9.20 -8.57 7.75
C GLU A 117 -9.69 -7.14 7.44
N GLN A 118 -8.78 -6.29 6.96
CA GLN A 118 -9.03 -4.89 6.64
C GLN A 118 -9.49 -4.67 5.18
N ALA A 119 -9.56 -5.72 4.35
CA ALA A 119 -10.00 -5.61 2.95
C ALA A 119 -11.35 -4.88 2.77
N PRO A 120 -12.37 -5.09 3.61
CA PRO A 120 -13.64 -4.36 3.52
C PRO A 120 -13.48 -2.84 3.66
N ASP A 121 -12.60 -2.41 4.57
CA ASP A 121 -12.38 -1.00 4.89
C ASP A 121 -11.43 -0.35 3.89
N LEU A 122 -10.43 -1.08 3.40
CA LEU A 122 -9.60 -0.65 2.28
C LEU A 122 -10.42 -0.40 1.03
N TYR A 123 -11.36 -1.29 0.72
CA TYR A 123 -12.26 -1.10 -0.40
C TYR A 123 -13.10 0.18 -0.24
N ALA A 124 -13.60 0.46 0.96
CA ALA A 124 -14.34 1.69 1.24
C ALA A 124 -13.46 2.94 1.02
N GLN A 125 -12.20 2.91 1.46
CA GLN A 125 -11.26 4.03 1.24
C GLN A 125 -10.92 4.21 -0.24
N ILE A 126 -10.72 3.13 -1.00
CA ILE A 126 -10.51 3.20 -2.45
C ILE A 126 -11.73 3.84 -3.13
N GLN A 127 -12.94 3.48 -2.71
CA GLN A 127 -14.19 4.05 -3.24
C GLN A 127 -14.35 5.54 -2.90
N GLU A 128 -13.98 5.95 -1.68
CA GLU A 128 -14.03 7.37 -1.27
C GLU A 128 -13.00 8.23 -2.02
N GLN A 129 -11.84 7.67 -2.32
CA GLN A 129 -10.74 8.36 -3.01
C GLN A 129 -10.77 8.17 -4.53
N CYS A 130 -11.77 7.45 -5.03
CA CYS A 130 -11.95 7.12 -6.44
C CYS A 130 -12.29 8.39 -7.24
N PRO A 131 -11.44 8.81 -8.17
CA PRO A 131 -11.73 9.96 -9.02
C PRO A 131 -12.53 9.55 -10.27
N ASP A 132 -12.61 8.25 -10.56
CA ASP A 132 -13.17 7.70 -11.79
C ASP A 132 -14.21 6.62 -11.46
N ASP A 133 -15.44 6.81 -11.96
CA ASP A 133 -16.56 5.90 -11.69
C ASP A 133 -16.28 4.49 -12.24
N ASP A 134 -15.37 4.33 -13.21
CA ASP A 134 -15.12 3.04 -13.88
C ASP A 134 -14.40 2.00 -13.00
N LEU A 135 -13.34 2.36 -12.25
CA LEU A 135 -12.68 1.42 -11.34
C LEU A 135 -13.63 1.00 -10.22
N CYS A 136 -14.43 1.95 -9.74
CA CYS A 136 -15.35 1.75 -8.63
C CYS A 136 -16.66 1.06 -9.02
N ALA A 137 -17.12 1.20 -10.26
CA ALA A 137 -18.28 0.50 -10.79
C ALA A 137 -17.98 -0.95 -11.21
N GLN A 138 -16.77 -1.22 -11.69
CA GLN A 138 -16.42 -2.54 -12.25
C GLN A 138 -15.85 -3.50 -11.19
N LEU A 139 -15.13 -2.99 -10.17
CA LEU A 139 -14.59 -3.83 -9.10
C LEU A 139 -15.58 -3.94 -7.93
N SER A 140 -16.19 -5.11 -7.75
CA SER A 140 -17.06 -5.34 -6.60
C SER A 140 -16.26 -5.53 -5.30
N LYS A 141 -16.83 -5.10 -4.16
CA LYS A 141 -16.29 -5.38 -2.80
C LYS A 141 -15.94 -6.86 -2.61
N ARG A 142 -16.80 -7.76 -3.10
CA ARG A 142 -16.61 -9.21 -3.01
C ARG A 142 -15.40 -9.68 -3.80
N THR A 143 -15.22 -9.17 -5.01
CA THR A 143 -14.04 -9.47 -5.85
C THR A 143 -12.77 -8.98 -5.18
N PHE A 144 -12.74 -7.74 -4.71
CA PHE A 144 -11.58 -7.19 -4.02
C PHE A 144 -11.14 -8.03 -2.82
N ILE A 145 -12.09 -8.42 -1.95
CA ILE A 145 -11.80 -9.31 -0.80
C ILE A 145 -11.26 -10.67 -1.26
N LYS A 146 -11.77 -11.23 -2.37
CA LYS A 146 -11.23 -12.48 -2.94
C LYS A 146 -9.79 -12.31 -3.43
N ILE A 147 -9.47 -11.20 -4.08
CA ILE A 147 -8.11 -10.87 -4.51
C ILE A 147 -7.18 -10.81 -3.30
N CYS A 148 -7.53 -10.04 -2.26
CA CYS A 148 -6.75 -9.94 -1.02
C CYS A 148 -6.51 -11.31 -0.38
N LYS A 149 -7.55 -12.16 -0.29
CA LYS A 149 -7.43 -13.53 0.23
C LYS A 149 -6.49 -14.38 -0.62
N SER A 150 -6.64 -14.33 -1.94
CA SER A 150 -5.80 -15.09 -2.86
C SER A 150 -4.32 -14.73 -2.68
N ILE A 151 -4.01 -13.44 -2.52
CA ILE A 151 -2.64 -12.94 -2.37
C ILE A 151 -2.05 -13.26 -0.99
N ALA A 152 -2.86 -13.19 0.07
CA ALA A 152 -2.42 -13.46 1.43
C ALA A 152 -2.11 -14.94 1.69
N TYR A 153 -2.81 -15.84 0.99
CA TYR A 153 -2.69 -17.29 1.16
C TYR A 153 -2.03 -18.02 -0.02
N SER A 154 -1.41 -17.30 -0.97
CA SER A 154 -0.61 -17.87 -2.06
C SER A 154 0.84 -18.08 -1.66
#